data_AF-A0A959EBH1-F1
#
_entry.id   AF-A0A959EBH1-F1
#
_cell.length_a   1.000
_cell.length_b   1.000
_cell.length_c   1.000
_cell.angle_alpha   90.00
_cell.angle_beta   90.00
_cell.angle_gamma   90.00
#
_symmetry.space_group_name_H-M   'P 1'
#
loop_
_entity.id
_entity.type
_entity.pdbx_description
1 polymer ?
#
loop_
_entity_poly.entity_id
_entity_poly.type
_entity_poly.pdbx_seq_one_letter_code
_entity_poly.pdbx_strand_id
1 'polypeptide(L)'
;YDTVAASPGADDNGTAVIGVLEAARILSPYRFTKTLRFIGFDLEEVGLRGSRHYVENRNLEEEIQGVLNMEMIGYYSEAPNSQTLPTGFNLLFPDAYQAVSDNEFRGDFITNLAIQSFTGLSTSFQEAAAQYVPELKIVSATAPDNLVPDDFTRSDHAYFWENGLPALFLTDGAEFRNPNYHRSSDTLETVNFTFMSRVVKAVIATAAELAGPQHSTEATATVQVTTGDDHLHQLDCFYTVSPNPAREELRLRFGPCQEGQLMIELISLTGQQVLNRKVNPQDGEVQIATGSLAPGVYWLRLSDGVFFSGQKVVVE
;
A
#
# COMPACT_ATOMS: atom_id res chain seq x y z
N TYR A 1 -2.80 6.67 7.80
CA TYR A 1 -3.97 5.76 7.94
C TYR A 1 -4.93 6.38 8.92
N ASP A 2 -4.37 6.79 10.04
CA ASP A 2 -4.73 7.99 10.75
C ASP A 2 -4.59 9.26 9.89
N THR A 3 -5.07 10.35 10.47
CA THR A 3 -4.96 11.74 10.04
C THR A 3 -5.19 12.62 11.28
N VAL A 4 -5.02 13.94 11.18
CA VAL A 4 -5.30 14.87 12.28
C VAL A 4 -6.81 15.13 12.43
N ALA A 5 -7.27 15.43 13.67
CA ALA A 5 -8.69 15.47 14.02
C ALA A 5 -9.61 16.40 13.18
N ALA A 6 -9.05 17.39 12.49
CA ALA A 6 -9.79 18.34 11.67
C ALA A 6 -9.58 18.15 10.15
N SER A 7 -8.85 17.12 9.74
CA SER A 7 -8.57 16.78 8.34
C SER A 7 -9.40 15.56 7.92
N PRO A 8 -10.04 15.58 6.74
CA PRO A 8 -10.57 14.37 6.13
C PRO A 8 -9.49 13.37 5.72
N GLY A 9 -8.24 13.83 5.53
CA GLY A 9 -7.07 13.01 5.26
C GLY A 9 -7.07 12.37 3.87
N ALA A 10 -7.57 13.08 2.86
CA ALA A 10 -7.68 12.55 1.51
C ALA A 10 -6.30 12.30 0.90
N ASP A 11 -5.44 13.32 0.87
CA ASP A 11 -4.05 13.19 0.46
C ASP A 11 -3.17 12.68 1.60
N ASP A 12 -3.41 13.19 2.82
CA ASP A 12 -2.64 12.92 4.04
C ASP A 12 -3.41 12.06 5.07
N ASN A 13 -3.27 10.73 5.06
CA ASN A 13 -2.45 9.94 4.13
C ASN A 13 -3.29 8.94 3.31
N GLY A 14 -4.53 9.33 2.98
CA GLY A 14 -5.49 8.49 2.26
C GLY A 14 -4.99 8.02 0.89
N THR A 15 -4.21 8.85 0.18
CA THR A 15 -3.65 8.48 -1.13
C THR A 15 -2.64 7.34 -1.03
N ALA A 16 -1.76 7.33 -0.02
CA ALA A 16 -0.83 6.23 0.20
C ALA A 16 -1.56 4.95 0.65
N VAL A 17 -2.60 5.06 1.48
CA VAL A 17 -3.44 3.91 1.88
C VAL A 17 -4.05 3.25 0.64
N ILE A 18 -4.62 4.03 -0.28
CA ILE A 18 -5.14 3.52 -1.56
C ILE A 18 -4.00 2.87 -2.37
N GLY A 19 -2.81 3.48 -2.39
CA GLY A 19 -1.63 2.93 -3.05
C GLY A 19 -1.23 1.55 -2.51
N VAL A 20 -1.19 1.38 -1.19
CA VAL A 20 -0.88 0.10 -0.53
C VAL A 20 -1.94 -0.95 -0.86
N LEU A 21 -3.23 -0.59 -0.80
CA LEU A 21 -4.33 -1.50 -1.11
C LEU A 21 -4.31 -1.95 -2.58
N GLU A 22 -4.02 -1.04 -3.51
CA GLU A 22 -3.90 -1.36 -4.93
C GLU A 22 -2.67 -2.22 -5.21
N ALA A 23 -1.54 -1.94 -4.55
CA ALA A 23 -0.36 -2.78 -4.62
C ALA A 23 -0.65 -4.20 -4.10
N ALA A 24 -1.35 -4.34 -2.97
CA ALA A 24 -1.78 -5.63 -2.46
C ALA A 24 -2.70 -6.34 -3.46
N ARG A 25 -3.68 -5.64 -4.03
CA ARG A 25 -4.63 -6.20 -5.01
C ARG A 25 -3.93 -6.72 -6.27
N ILE A 26 -2.87 -6.04 -6.72
CA ILE A 26 -2.11 -6.41 -7.93
C ILE A 26 -1.09 -7.50 -7.64
N LEU A 27 -0.37 -7.43 -6.52
CA LEU A 27 0.77 -8.30 -6.25
C LEU A 27 0.37 -9.60 -5.53
N SER A 28 -0.70 -9.61 -4.73
CA SER A 28 -1.10 -10.80 -3.96
C SER A 28 -1.38 -12.07 -4.81
N PRO A 29 -1.85 -11.99 -6.06
CA PRO A 29 -2.01 -13.16 -6.91
C PRO A 29 -0.70 -13.75 -7.45
N TYR A 30 0.46 -13.16 -7.16
CA TYR A 30 1.75 -13.64 -7.66
C TYR A 30 2.56 -14.28 -6.53
N ARG A 31 3.41 -15.23 -6.89
CA ARG A 31 4.43 -15.77 -5.99
C ARG A 31 5.73 -15.01 -6.22
N PHE A 32 6.49 -14.79 -5.16
CA PHE A 32 7.75 -14.05 -5.19
C PHE A 32 8.83 -14.81 -4.44
N THR A 33 10.09 -14.56 -4.81
CA THR A 33 11.24 -15.11 -4.08
C THR A 33 11.41 -14.50 -2.69
N LYS A 34 10.88 -13.30 -2.47
CA LYS A 34 10.88 -12.59 -1.19
C LYS A 34 9.46 -12.32 -0.73
N THR A 35 9.27 -12.23 0.59
CA THR A 35 7.99 -11.86 1.19
C THR A 35 7.70 -10.38 0.95
N LEU A 36 6.49 -10.09 0.47
CA LEU A 36 5.94 -8.73 0.43
C LEU A 36 5.03 -8.51 1.64
N ARG A 37 5.22 -7.40 2.35
CA ARG A 37 4.34 -6.95 3.43
C ARG A 37 3.69 -5.63 3.03
N PHE A 38 2.37 -5.56 3.18
CA PHE A 38 1.57 -4.36 2.98
C PHE A 38 1.15 -3.88 4.36
N ILE A 39 1.66 -2.73 4.79
CA ILE A 39 1.54 -2.30 6.19
C ILE A 39 0.81 -0.97 6.23
N GLY A 40 -0.04 -0.83 7.26
CA GLY A 40 -0.46 0.48 7.70
C GLY A 40 -0.23 0.80 9.18
N PHE A 41 0.69 1.72 9.44
CA PHE A 41 1.12 2.23 10.74
C PHE A 41 0.21 3.30 11.36
N ASP A 42 -0.68 2.91 12.26
CA ASP A 42 -1.48 3.90 12.99
C ASP A 42 -0.61 4.87 13.85
N LEU A 43 -1.15 6.05 14.14
CA LEU A 43 -0.56 7.08 15.01
C LEU A 43 0.80 7.62 14.52
N GLU A 44 0.96 7.82 13.21
CA GLU A 44 2.07 8.55 12.58
C GLU A 44 2.10 10.00 13.12
N GLU A 45 0.93 10.65 13.10
CA GLU A 45 0.74 12.07 13.41
C GLU A 45 0.99 12.43 14.88
N VAL A 46 1.10 11.40 15.72
CA VAL A 46 1.32 11.47 17.17
C VAL A 46 2.66 10.87 17.57
N GLY A 47 3.62 10.91 16.64
CA GLY A 47 5.04 10.61 16.84
C GLY A 47 5.45 9.23 16.36
N LEU A 48 5.01 8.84 15.15
CA LEU A 48 5.43 7.61 14.46
C LEU A 48 5.23 6.34 15.30
N ARG A 49 4.16 6.27 16.10
CA ARG A 49 4.05 5.23 17.13
C ARG A 49 3.89 3.84 16.54
N GLY A 50 3.14 3.71 15.44
CA GLY A 50 2.92 2.45 14.74
C GLY A 50 4.22 1.88 14.17
N SER A 51 4.95 2.66 13.37
CA SER A 51 6.22 2.25 12.79
C SER A 51 7.30 2.01 13.85
N ARG A 52 7.34 2.85 14.89
CA ARG A 52 8.19 2.62 16.06
C ARG A 52 7.93 1.27 16.71
N HIS A 53 6.66 1.01 17.05
CA HIS A 53 6.28 -0.25 17.67
C HIS A 53 6.65 -1.45 16.78
N TYR A 54 6.40 -1.35 15.46
CA TYR A 54 6.74 -2.41 14.51
C TYR A 54 8.23 -2.70 14.48
N VAL A 55 9.08 -1.67 14.38
CA VAL A 55 10.54 -1.85 14.32
C VAL A 55 11.10 -2.34 15.66
N GLU A 56 10.60 -1.85 16.79
CA GLU A 56 11.03 -2.27 18.14
C GLU A 56 10.66 -3.73 18.44
N ASN A 57 9.53 -4.22 17.92
CA ASN A 57 9.00 -5.56 18.20
C ASN A 57 9.16 -6.54 17.02
N ARG A 58 9.94 -6.17 15.99
CA ARG A 58 10.17 -7.04 14.83
C ARG A 58 10.91 -8.32 15.24
N ASN A 59 10.67 -9.39 14.49
CA ASN A 59 11.52 -10.58 14.57
C ASN A 59 12.92 -10.23 14.00
N LEU A 60 13.94 -10.27 14.85
CA LEU A 60 15.33 -9.96 14.45
C LEU A 60 15.95 -11.01 13.53
N GLU A 61 15.33 -12.18 13.39
CA GLU A 61 15.73 -13.19 12.39
C GLU A 61 15.24 -12.83 10.97
N GLU A 62 14.29 -11.90 10.84
CA GLU A 62 13.81 -11.42 9.56
C GLU A 62 14.71 -10.31 9.00
N GLU A 63 15.15 -10.51 7.77
CA GLU A 63 15.93 -9.50 7.05
C GLU A 63 15.01 -8.59 6.22
N ILE A 64 14.89 -7.34 6.64
CA ILE A 64 14.16 -6.31 5.88
C ILE A 64 15.07 -5.81 4.76
N GLN A 65 14.80 -6.25 3.53
CA GLN A 65 15.55 -5.87 2.33
C GLN A 65 15.24 -4.44 1.86
N GLY A 66 14.08 -3.90 2.25
CA GLY A 66 13.67 -2.55 1.88
C GLY A 66 12.23 -2.22 2.26
N VAL A 67 11.98 -0.93 2.50
CA VAL A 67 10.66 -0.35 2.69
C VAL A 67 10.43 0.71 1.62
N LEU A 68 9.29 0.65 0.92
CA LEU A 68 8.83 1.71 0.01
C LEU A 68 7.76 2.51 0.76
N ASN A 69 8.15 3.58 1.44
CA ASN A 69 7.25 4.41 2.23
C ASN A 69 6.59 5.48 1.36
N MET A 70 5.27 5.49 1.32
CA MET A 70 4.48 6.49 0.59
C MET A 70 3.83 7.43 1.60
N GLU A 71 4.02 8.72 1.42
CA GLU A 71 3.47 9.78 2.27
C GLU A 71 3.00 10.92 1.40
N MET A 72 1.67 11.10 1.30
CA MET A 72 1.06 12.09 0.42
C MET A 72 1.53 11.95 -1.03
N ILE A 73 0.78 11.22 -1.84
CA ILE A 73 1.18 10.90 -3.23
C ILE A 73 0.17 11.39 -4.27
N GLY A 74 -0.74 12.28 -3.87
CA GLY A 74 -1.87 12.70 -4.69
C GLY A 74 -1.90 14.16 -5.08
N TYR A 75 -1.22 15.06 -4.36
CA TYR A 75 -1.27 16.49 -4.67
C TYR A 75 -0.30 16.87 -5.81
N TYR A 76 -0.84 17.59 -6.79
CA TYR A 76 -0.15 17.87 -8.04
C TYR A 76 -0.52 19.25 -8.57
N SER A 77 0.47 20.02 -9.00
CA SER A 77 0.25 21.33 -9.60
C SER A 77 1.24 21.62 -10.71
N GLU A 78 0.71 21.90 -11.90
CA GLU A 78 1.51 22.44 -13.00
C GLU A 78 1.72 23.94 -12.88
N ALA A 79 1.16 24.68 -11.91
CA ALA A 79 1.37 26.12 -11.84
C ALA A 79 2.85 26.46 -11.51
N PRO A 80 3.48 27.47 -12.14
CA PRO A 80 4.82 27.92 -11.74
C PRO A 80 4.83 28.33 -10.27
N ASN A 81 5.95 28.08 -9.57
CA ASN A 81 6.12 28.37 -8.14
C ASN A 81 5.10 27.67 -7.22
N SER A 82 4.53 26.55 -7.64
CA SER A 82 3.66 25.73 -6.78
C SER A 82 4.41 24.75 -5.88
N GLN A 83 5.71 24.57 -6.12
CA GLN A 83 6.64 23.88 -5.23
C GLN A 83 7.53 24.90 -4.53
N THR A 84 7.48 24.92 -3.20
CA THR A 84 8.51 25.56 -2.36
C THR A 84 9.52 24.51 -1.91
N LEU A 85 10.67 24.93 -1.36
CA LEU A 85 11.69 24.02 -0.85
C LEU A 85 12.14 24.49 0.54
N PRO A 86 12.56 23.56 1.42
CA PRO A 86 13.10 23.92 2.73
C PRO A 86 14.25 24.92 2.65
N THR A 87 14.42 25.68 3.73
CA THR A 87 15.58 26.59 3.84
C THR A 87 16.87 25.79 3.82
N GLY A 88 17.82 26.17 2.95
CA GLY A 88 19.11 25.49 2.80
C GLY A 88 19.08 24.23 1.91
N PHE A 89 17.92 23.86 1.36
CA PHE A 89 17.80 22.71 0.45
C PHE A 89 18.77 22.80 -0.74
N ASN A 90 18.96 24.00 -1.31
CA ASN A 90 19.88 24.26 -2.42
C ASN A 90 21.36 24.02 -2.08
N LEU A 91 21.73 24.05 -0.79
CA LEU A 91 23.11 23.84 -0.35
C LEU A 91 23.43 22.35 -0.20
N LEU A 92 22.45 21.57 0.30
CA LEU A 92 22.61 20.14 0.53
C LEU A 92 22.28 19.30 -0.71
N PHE A 93 21.34 19.76 -1.54
CA PHE A 93 20.82 19.02 -2.69
C PHE A 93 20.81 19.90 -3.96
N PRO A 94 21.98 20.38 -4.42
CA PRO A 94 22.06 21.31 -5.54
C PRO A 94 21.45 20.76 -6.84
N ASP A 95 21.62 19.47 -7.12
CA ASP A 95 21.08 18.84 -8.33
C ASP A 95 19.54 18.75 -8.30
N ALA A 96 18.97 18.39 -7.14
CA ALA A 96 17.52 18.36 -6.94
C ALA A 96 16.93 19.78 -7.03
N TYR A 97 17.60 20.76 -6.41
CA TYR A 97 17.21 22.16 -6.51
C TYR A 97 17.24 22.65 -7.96
N GLN A 98 18.29 22.31 -8.71
CA GLN A 98 18.40 22.69 -10.12
C GLN A 98 17.28 22.07 -10.95
N ALA A 99 16.96 20.80 -10.75
CA ALA A 99 15.85 20.13 -11.45
C ALA A 99 14.50 20.82 -11.21
N VAL A 100 14.22 21.24 -9.97
CA VAL A 100 13.00 21.98 -9.63
C VAL A 100 13.03 23.40 -10.22
N SER A 101 14.18 24.07 -10.17
CA SER A 101 14.37 25.41 -10.72
C SER A 101 14.21 25.44 -12.25
N ASP A 102 14.77 24.48 -12.96
CA ASP A 102 14.66 24.34 -14.42
C ASP A 102 13.21 24.08 -14.85
N ASN A 103 12.41 23.51 -13.95
CA ASN A 103 10.98 23.27 -14.12
C ASN A 103 10.10 24.41 -13.56
N GLU A 104 10.64 25.62 -13.42
CA GLU A 104 9.91 26.81 -12.92
C GLU A 104 9.22 26.59 -11.56
N PHE A 105 9.79 25.73 -10.71
CA PHE A 105 9.24 25.38 -9.40
C PHE A 105 7.79 24.85 -9.48
N ARG A 106 7.46 24.08 -10.52
CA ARG A 106 6.17 23.37 -10.60
C ARG A 106 6.19 22.12 -9.72
N GLY A 107 5.11 21.88 -8.99
CA GLY A 107 4.91 20.69 -8.15
C GLY A 107 4.31 19.52 -8.92
N ASP A 108 4.92 19.14 -10.04
CA ASP A 108 4.39 18.17 -11.00
C ASP A 108 5.20 16.84 -11.05
N PHE A 109 5.86 16.52 -9.94
CA PHE A 109 6.77 15.38 -9.79
C PHE A 109 6.57 14.68 -8.44
N ILE A 110 7.00 13.42 -8.32
CA ILE A 110 7.16 12.76 -7.02
C ILE A 110 8.58 12.95 -6.50
N THR A 111 8.72 13.24 -5.20
CA THR A 111 10.01 13.36 -4.54
C THR A 111 10.47 11.98 -4.09
N ASN A 112 11.70 11.61 -4.45
CA ASN A 112 12.31 10.32 -4.16
C ASN A 112 13.50 10.51 -3.22
N LEU A 113 13.26 10.30 -1.92
CA LEU A 113 14.20 10.64 -0.85
C LEU A 113 14.84 9.38 -0.26
N ALA A 114 16.16 9.41 -0.15
CA ALA A 114 16.96 8.34 0.44
C ALA A 114 18.09 8.90 1.32
N ILE A 115 18.73 8.02 2.07
CA ILE A 115 20.02 8.30 2.72
C ILE A 115 21.14 7.55 2.00
N GLN A 116 22.38 8.02 2.18
CA GLN A 116 23.58 7.52 1.50
C GLN A 116 23.72 5.99 1.64
N SER A 117 23.42 5.44 2.82
CA SER A 117 23.48 4.00 3.09
C SER A 117 22.45 3.17 2.29
N PHE A 118 21.34 3.76 1.84
CA PHE A 118 20.20 3.04 1.26
C PHE A 118 19.78 3.54 -0.13
N THR A 119 20.73 4.03 -0.93
CA THR A 119 20.48 4.53 -2.29
C THR A 119 19.98 3.46 -3.25
N GLY A 120 20.23 2.17 -2.99
CA GLY A 120 19.78 1.06 -3.83
C GLY A 120 18.27 1.07 -4.09
N LEU A 121 17.46 1.39 -3.09
CA LEU A 121 16.00 1.49 -3.24
C LEU A 121 15.61 2.66 -4.15
N SER A 122 16.28 3.80 -4.00
CA SER A 122 16.07 4.98 -4.86
C SER A 122 16.45 4.68 -6.31
N THR A 123 17.53 3.97 -6.55
CA THR A 123 17.92 3.51 -7.91
C THR A 123 16.87 2.57 -8.49
N SER A 124 16.45 1.54 -7.74
CA SER A 124 15.43 0.59 -8.20
C SER A 124 14.08 1.26 -8.47
N PHE A 125 13.71 2.27 -7.70
CA PHE A 125 12.49 3.06 -7.96
C PHE A 125 12.60 3.84 -9.26
N GLN A 126 13.71 4.54 -9.49
CA GLN A 126 13.94 5.30 -10.72
C GLN A 126 14.00 4.40 -11.97
N GLU A 127 14.68 3.25 -11.88
CA GLU A 127 14.77 2.29 -12.98
C GLU A 127 13.40 1.69 -13.33
N ALA A 128 12.64 1.26 -12.32
CA ALA A 128 11.29 0.73 -12.52
C ALA A 128 10.34 1.81 -13.08
N ALA A 129 10.39 3.03 -12.56
CA ALA A 129 9.59 4.14 -13.07
C ALA A 129 9.96 4.46 -14.54
N ALA A 130 11.25 4.56 -14.87
CA ALA A 130 11.70 4.84 -16.23
C ALA A 130 11.25 3.75 -17.23
N GLN A 131 11.21 2.49 -16.79
CA GLN A 131 10.81 1.37 -17.63
C GLN A 131 9.29 1.23 -17.80
N TYR A 132 8.54 1.38 -16.71
CA TYR A 132 7.11 1.02 -16.67
C TYR A 132 6.17 2.22 -16.60
N VAL A 133 6.66 3.40 -16.21
CA VAL A 133 5.89 4.66 -16.03
C VAL A 133 6.72 5.87 -16.50
N PRO A 134 7.18 5.91 -17.76
CA PRO A 134 8.13 6.93 -18.24
C PRO A 134 7.61 8.36 -18.17
N GLU A 135 6.30 8.56 -18.02
CA GLU A 135 5.67 9.86 -17.85
C GLU A 135 5.71 10.40 -16.42
N LEU A 136 6.12 9.60 -15.43
CA LEU A 136 6.28 10.05 -14.05
C LEU A 136 7.57 10.87 -13.91
N LYS A 137 7.41 12.17 -13.63
CA LYS A 137 8.55 13.02 -13.26
C LYS A 137 8.98 12.69 -11.84
N ILE A 138 10.28 12.51 -11.64
CA ILE A 138 10.89 12.20 -10.35
C ILE A 138 11.97 13.24 -10.07
N VAL A 139 11.97 13.80 -8.86
CA VAL A 139 13.11 14.56 -8.33
C VAL A 139 13.66 13.78 -7.16
N SER A 140 14.92 13.37 -7.26
CA SER A 140 15.59 12.58 -6.24
C SER A 140 16.51 13.44 -5.39
N ALA A 141 16.55 13.19 -4.08
CA ALA A 141 17.57 13.75 -3.21
C ALA A 141 18.06 12.70 -2.20
N THR A 142 19.37 12.67 -2.00
CA THR A 142 20.03 11.71 -1.11
C THR A 142 20.75 12.47 0.00
N ALA A 143 20.34 12.26 1.25
CA ALA A 143 20.98 12.86 2.41
C ALA A 143 22.21 12.06 2.87
N PRO A 144 23.30 12.71 3.31
CA PRO A 144 24.36 12.04 4.05
C PRO A 144 23.80 11.43 5.34
N ASP A 145 24.22 10.20 5.68
CA ASP A 145 23.68 9.48 6.85
C ASP A 145 23.88 10.24 8.17
N ASN A 146 24.93 11.07 8.27
CA ASN A 146 25.25 11.88 9.45
C ASN A 146 24.65 13.29 9.41
N LEU A 147 23.87 13.63 8.37
CA LEU A 147 23.25 14.93 8.18
C LEU A 147 21.94 14.78 7.39
N VAL A 148 20.99 14.06 7.98
CA VAL A 148 19.63 13.96 7.46
C VAL A 148 18.83 15.18 7.94
N PRO A 149 18.28 16.02 7.04
CA PRO A 149 17.42 17.14 7.46
C PRO A 149 16.16 16.65 8.17
N ASP A 150 15.69 17.43 9.16
CA ASP A 150 14.47 17.08 9.92
C ASP A 150 13.26 16.86 8.99
N ASP A 151 13.10 17.67 7.94
CA ASP A 151 12.03 17.55 6.95
C ASP A 151 12.05 16.20 6.19
N PHE A 152 13.19 15.51 6.14
CA PHE A 152 13.30 14.18 5.54
C PHE A 152 12.92 13.06 6.50
N THR A 153 12.63 13.36 7.78
CA THR A 153 12.35 12.36 8.83
C THR A 153 10.91 12.44 9.37
N ARG A 154 10.01 13.08 8.62
CA ARG A 154 8.61 13.36 9.03
C ARG A 154 7.60 12.32 8.55
N SER A 155 7.98 11.04 8.45
CA SER A 155 7.06 9.93 8.14
C SER A 155 7.68 8.60 8.61
N ASP A 156 6.92 7.51 8.52
CA ASP A 156 7.23 6.21 9.12
C ASP A 156 8.58 5.61 8.71
N HIS A 157 9.13 5.94 7.53
CA HIS A 157 10.46 5.50 7.11
C HIS A 157 11.58 5.98 8.03
N ALA A 158 11.39 7.09 8.75
CA ALA A 158 12.42 7.69 9.59
C ALA A 158 12.90 6.72 10.66
N TYR A 159 11.98 6.00 11.30
CA TYR A 159 12.32 5.06 12.36
C TYR A 159 13.05 3.81 11.82
N PHE A 160 12.87 3.48 10.54
CA PHE A 160 13.70 2.46 9.86
C PHE A 160 15.13 2.96 9.68
N TRP A 161 15.31 4.19 9.18
CA TRP A 161 16.65 4.79 9.04
C TRP A 161 17.39 4.90 10.37
N GLU A 162 16.73 5.36 11.43
CA GLU A 162 17.30 5.46 12.78
C GLU A 162 17.81 4.11 13.32
N ASN A 163 17.22 3.01 12.87
CA ASN A 163 17.56 1.65 13.29
C ASN A 163 18.42 0.89 12.26
N GLY A 164 19.00 1.60 11.29
CA GLY A 164 19.89 1.01 10.28
C GLY A 164 19.17 0.07 9.31
N LEU A 165 17.88 0.30 9.07
CA LEU A 165 17.07 -0.50 8.15
C LEU A 165 16.82 0.25 6.83
N PRO A 166 16.86 -0.44 5.68
CA PRO A 166 16.69 0.18 4.38
C PRO A 166 15.25 0.64 4.16
N ALA A 167 15.07 1.92 3.90
CA ALA A 167 13.79 2.52 3.53
C ALA A 167 13.96 3.62 2.49
N LEU A 168 12.94 3.80 1.66
CA LEU A 168 12.80 4.87 0.68
C LEU A 168 11.58 5.71 1.03
N PHE A 169 11.72 7.02 0.94
CA PHE A 169 10.64 7.96 1.22
C PHE A 169 10.13 8.62 -0.07
N LEU A 170 8.86 8.39 -0.37
CA LEU A 170 8.18 8.91 -1.56
C LEU A 170 7.08 9.86 -1.13
N THR A 171 7.18 11.12 -1.56
CA THR A 171 6.21 12.16 -1.20
C THR A 171 6.01 13.19 -2.30
N ASP A 172 4.80 13.74 -2.39
CA ASP A 172 4.49 14.93 -3.17
C ASP A 172 5.00 16.23 -2.53
N GLY A 173 5.76 16.14 -1.45
CA GLY A 173 6.40 17.30 -0.82
C GLY A 173 5.52 18.01 0.21
N ALA A 174 4.37 17.43 0.59
CA ALA A 174 3.61 17.79 1.78
C ALA A 174 3.40 19.31 1.92
N GLU A 175 3.74 19.94 3.04
CA GLU A 175 3.53 21.38 3.26
C GLU A 175 4.25 22.29 2.26
N PHE A 176 5.29 21.78 1.58
CA PHE A 176 6.02 22.54 0.60
C PHE A 176 5.30 22.65 -0.75
N ARG A 177 4.23 21.87 -0.96
CA ARG A 177 3.41 21.87 -2.18
C ARG A 177 1.91 21.96 -1.88
N ASN A 178 1.42 21.17 -0.95
CA ASN A 178 0.00 21.01 -0.64
C ASN A 178 -0.44 22.00 0.46
N PRO A 179 -1.18 23.07 0.13
CA PRO A 179 -1.67 24.03 1.12
C PRO A 179 -2.78 23.47 2.01
N ASN A 180 -3.27 22.25 1.73
CA ASN A 180 -4.32 21.56 2.48
C ASN A 180 -3.79 20.63 3.57
N TYR A 181 -2.47 20.42 3.65
CA TYR A 181 -1.83 19.59 4.67
C TYR A 181 -2.35 19.96 6.08
N HIS A 182 -2.83 18.95 6.82
CA HIS A 182 -3.43 19.07 8.16
C HIS A 182 -4.65 20.01 8.27
N ARG A 183 -5.42 20.17 7.20
CA ARG A 183 -6.60 21.06 7.17
C ARG A 183 -7.87 20.34 6.73
N SER A 184 -9.00 20.95 7.08
CA SER A 184 -10.31 20.47 6.66
C SER A 184 -10.55 20.48 5.15
N SER A 185 -9.66 21.13 4.39
CA SER A 185 -9.70 21.19 2.92
C SER A 185 -8.95 20.04 2.24
N ASP A 186 -8.26 19.17 2.99
CA ASP A 186 -7.65 17.95 2.44
C ASP A 186 -8.75 16.94 2.09
N THR A 187 -9.24 17.05 0.87
CA THR A 187 -10.47 16.41 0.39
C THR A 187 -10.21 15.70 -0.93
N LEU A 188 -11.11 14.81 -1.36
CA LEU A 188 -10.89 14.03 -2.59
C LEU A 188 -10.75 14.94 -3.83
N GLU A 189 -11.34 16.13 -3.79
CA GLU A 189 -11.27 17.14 -4.85
C GLU A 189 -9.86 17.72 -5.04
N THR A 190 -8.99 17.64 -4.03
CA THR A 190 -7.60 18.12 -4.12
C THR A 190 -6.63 17.07 -4.65
N VAL A 191 -7.08 15.82 -4.79
CA VAL A 191 -6.26 14.69 -5.23
C VAL A 191 -6.25 14.59 -6.77
N ASN A 192 -5.05 14.52 -7.34
CA ASN A 192 -4.85 14.20 -8.75
C ASN A 192 -4.67 12.69 -8.92
N PHE A 193 -5.78 11.98 -9.19
CA PHE A 193 -5.76 10.53 -9.37
C PHE A 193 -4.89 10.04 -10.53
N THR A 194 -4.67 10.86 -11.56
CA THR A 194 -3.78 10.49 -12.67
C THR A 194 -2.33 10.44 -12.19
N PHE A 195 -1.87 11.49 -11.50
CA PHE A 195 -0.54 11.54 -10.90
C PHE A 195 -0.37 10.44 -9.85
N MET A 196 -1.32 10.31 -8.91
CA MET A 196 -1.33 9.26 -7.89
C MET A 196 -1.18 7.86 -8.51
N SER A 197 -1.96 7.56 -9.56
CA SER A 197 -1.90 6.25 -10.22
C SER A 197 -0.54 5.94 -10.85
N ARG A 198 0.21 6.96 -11.31
CA ARG A 198 1.56 6.80 -11.86
C ARG A 198 2.55 6.47 -10.75
N VAL A 199 2.47 7.17 -9.62
CA VAL A 199 3.29 6.87 -8.44
C VAL A 199 3.04 5.44 -7.96
N VAL A 200 1.77 5.04 -7.79
CA VAL A 200 1.41 3.68 -7.37
C VAL A 200 1.90 2.62 -8.35
N LYS A 201 1.77 2.84 -9.67
CA LYS A 201 2.32 1.92 -10.68
C LYS A 201 3.83 1.76 -10.55
N ALA A 202 4.57 2.85 -10.35
CA ALA A 202 6.01 2.81 -10.17
C ALA A 202 6.38 2.03 -8.91
N VAL A 203 5.71 2.28 -7.77
CA VAL A 203 5.91 1.53 -6.52
C VAL A 203 5.63 0.04 -6.69
N ILE A 204 4.55 -0.33 -7.37
CA ILE A 204 4.20 -1.73 -7.66
C ILE A 204 5.29 -2.40 -8.51
N ALA A 205 5.76 -1.73 -9.55
CA ALA A 205 6.83 -2.23 -10.40
C ALA A 205 8.13 -2.44 -9.60
N THR A 206 8.51 -1.45 -8.78
CA THR A 206 9.69 -1.55 -7.91
C THR A 206 9.56 -2.71 -6.92
N ALA A 207 8.41 -2.85 -6.25
CA ALA A 207 8.17 -3.93 -5.31
C ALA A 207 8.23 -5.30 -5.99
N ALA A 208 7.64 -5.44 -7.18
CA ALA A 208 7.66 -6.68 -7.93
C ALA A 208 9.09 -7.09 -8.35
N GLU A 209 9.85 -6.16 -8.95
CA GLU A 209 11.24 -6.40 -9.37
C GLU A 209 12.12 -6.78 -8.18
N LEU A 210 12.03 -6.04 -7.07
CA LEU A 210 12.80 -6.32 -5.86
C LEU A 210 12.43 -7.66 -5.22
N ALA A 211 11.16 -8.06 -5.28
CA ALA A 211 10.67 -9.31 -4.71
C ALA A 211 10.94 -10.54 -5.59
N GLY A 212 11.21 -10.35 -6.88
CA GLY A 212 11.53 -11.40 -7.84
C GLY A 212 10.33 -12.31 -8.11
N PRO A 213 9.47 -11.98 -9.10
CA PRO A 213 8.28 -12.75 -9.41
C PRO A 213 8.65 -14.18 -9.85
N GLN A 214 7.97 -15.17 -9.29
CA GLN A 214 8.12 -16.57 -9.67
C GLN A 214 7.04 -16.96 -10.69
N HIS A 215 7.47 -17.42 -11.87
CA HIS A 215 6.55 -18.01 -12.84
C HIS A 215 6.07 -19.38 -12.31
N SER A 216 4.87 -19.44 -11.74
CA SER A 216 4.19 -20.71 -11.48
C SER A 216 2.72 -20.62 -11.90
N THR A 217 2.17 -21.74 -12.39
CA THR A 217 0.79 -21.87 -12.88
C THR A 217 -0.28 -21.85 -11.80
N GLU A 218 0.08 -21.65 -10.53
CA GLU A 218 -0.85 -21.61 -9.41
C GLU A 218 -0.51 -20.50 -8.43
N ALA A 219 -1.52 -19.70 -8.10
CA ALA A 219 -1.45 -18.61 -7.12
C ALA A 219 -2.35 -18.93 -5.93
N THR A 220 -1.81 -18.79 -4.73
CA THR A 220 -2.58 -18.86 -3.49
C THR A 220 -2.21 -17.60 -2.71
N ALA A 221 -3.17 -16.68 -2.57
CA ALA A 221 -2.99 -15.46 -1.81
C ALA A 221 -3.64 -15.65 -0.44
N THR A 222 -2.84 -15.67 0.62
CA THR A 222 -3.36 -15.59 2.00
C THR A 222 -3.23 -14.14 2.42
N VAL A 223 -4.35 -13.43 2.54
CA VAL A 223 -4.36 -12.08 3.14
C VAL A 223 -4.53 -12.26 4.65
N GLN A 224 -3.45 -12.04 5.40
CA GLN A 224 -3.53 -11.94 6.86
C GLN A 224 -3.75 -10.47 7.23
N VAL A 225 -4.90 -10.17 7.82
CA VAL A 225 -5.18 -8.87 8.43
C VAL A 225 -4.72 -8.95 9.88
N THR A 226 -3.50 -8.50 10.15
CA THR A 226 -2.95 -8.51 11.51
C THR A 226 -3.38 -7.22 12.22
N THR A 227 -4.44 -7.30 13.03
CA THR A 227 -4.75 -6.29 14.05
C THR A 227 -4.08 -6.73 15.35
N GLY A 228 -3.38 -5.83 16.06
CA GLY A 228 -2.43 -6.14 17.13
C GLY A 228 -2.97 -6.88 18.37
N ASP A 229 -3.28 -8.16 18.23
CA ASP A 229 -3.47 -9.12 19.32
C ASP A 229 -2.62 -10.37 19.05
N ASP A 230 -1.80 -10.75 20.02
CA ASP A 230 -0.74 -11.77 19.97
C ASP A 230 -1.28 -13.21 20.06
N HIS A 231 -2.57 -13.39 19.78
CA HIS A 231 -3.25 -14.68 19.77
C HIS A 231 -3.69 -15.02 18.34
N LEU A 232 -2.71 -15.46 17.54
CA LEU A 232 -2.89 -16.06 16.22
C LEU A 232 -3.73 -17.34 16.30
N HIS A 233 -5.05 -17.18 16.34
CA HIS A 233 -5.99 -18.21 15.95
C HIS A 233 -6.59 -17.76 14.61
N GLN A 234 -6.11 -18.36 13.52
CA GLN A 234 -6.67 -18.17 12.19
C GLN A 234 -7.82 -19.17 12.01
N LEU A 235 -8.79 -18.86 11.14
CA LEU A 235 -9.81 -19.83 10.74
C LEU A 235 -9.11 -21.07 10.14
N ASP A 236 -9.07 -22.19 10.89
CA ASP A 236 -8.35 -23.42 10.51
C ASP A 236 -9.18 -24.27 9.53
N CYS A 237 -9.48 -23.67 8.38
CA CYS A 237 -10.27 -24.26 7.32
C CYS A 237 -9.68 -23.93 5.96
N PHE A 238 -9.10 -24.95 5.32
CA PHE A 238 -8.65 -24.81 3.93
C PHE A 238 -9.85 -24.86 2.99
N TYR A 239 -9.95 -23.91 2.07
CA TYR A 239 -10.97 -23.93 1.01
C TYR A 239 -10.45 -23.34 -0.29
N THR A 240 -11.07 -23.73 -1.40
CA THR A 240 -10.78 -23.20 -2.74
C THR A 240 -12.05 -22.70 -3.39
N VAL A 241 -11.95 -21.65 -4.20
CA VAL A 241 -13.07 -21.01 -4.88
C VAL A 241 -12.90 -21.15 -6.39
N SER A 242 -13.88 -21.73 -7.07
CA SER A 242 -13.84 -21.92 -8.52
C SER A 242 -15.25 -22.06 -9.14
N PRO A 243 -15.47 -21.66 -10.41
CA PRO A 243 -14.58 -20.83 -11.23
C PRO A 243 -14.49 -19.40 -10.69
N ASN A 244 -13.40 -18.70 -10.98
CA ASN A 244 -13.23 -17.29 -10.63
C ASN A 244 -12.38 -16.62 -11.74
N PRO A 245 -12.99 -15.91 -12.71
CA PRO A 245 -14.34 -15.36 -12.68
C PRO A 245 -15.48 -16.39 -12.79
N ALA A 246 -16.60 -16.12 -12.12
CA ALA A 246 -17.82 -16.92 -12.15
C ALA A 246 -18.90 -16.25 -13.01
N ARG A 247 -19.70 -17.06 -13.71
CA ARG A 247 -20.85 -16.59 -14.50
C ARG A 247 -22.15 -16.95 -13.80
N GLU A 248 -22.49 -18.23 -13.84
CA GLU A 248 -23.74 -18.74 -13.24
C GLU A 248 -23.57 -19.14 -11.76
N GLU A 249 -22.38 -19.64 -11.40
CA GLU A 249 -22.11 -20.16 -10.05
C GLU A 249 -20.64 -19.99 -9.61
N LEU A 250 -20.46 -19.85 -8.30
CA LEU A 250 -19.21 -20.01 -7.56
C LEU A 250 -19.30 -21.29 -6.73
N ARG A 251 -18.25 -22.12 -6.76
CA ARG A 251 -18.13 -23.32 -5.92
C ARG A 251 -17.00 -23.15 -4.92
N LEU A 252 -17.32 -23.39 -3.66
CA LEU A 252 -16.37 -23.46 -2.57
C LEU A 252 -16.15 -24.93 -2.22
N ARG A 253 -14.94 -25.42 -2.42
CA ARG A 253 -14.53 -26.76 -1.99
C ARG A 253 -13.72 -26.66 -0.71
N PHE A 254 -14.18 -27.36 0.32
CA PHE A 254 -13.50 -27.42 1.60
C PHE A 254 -12.52 -28.59 1.62
N GLY A 255 -11.31 -28.32 2.10
CA GLY A 255 -10.34 -29.32 2.49
C GLY A 255 -10.52 -29.70 3.97
N PRO A 256 -9.43 -30.07 4.67
CA PRO A 256 -9.46 -30.24 6.12
C PRO A 256 -9.95 -28.96 6.81
N CYS A 257 -11.02 -29.09 7.58
CA CYS A 257 -11.65 -28.01 8.33
C CYS A 257 -12.29 -28.64 9.58
N GLN A 258 -11.84 -28.23 10.77
CA GLN A 258 -12.33 -28.77 12.05
C GLN A 258 -13.66 -28.10 12.48
N GLU A 259 -14.05 -27.02 11.80
CA GLU A 259 -15.22 -26.23 12.15
C GLU A 259 -16.55 -26.88 11.75
N GLY A 260 -17.54 -26.79 12.64
CA GLY A 260 -18.86 -27.41 12.46
C GLY A 260 -19.85 -26.57 11.65
N GLN A 261 -19.82 -25.24 11.78
CA GLN A 261 -20.64 -24.33 10.97
C GLN A 261 -19.87 -23.05 10.67
N LEU A 262 -19.81 -22.69 9.39
CA LEU A 262 -19.26 -21.43 8.93
C LEU A 262 -20.36 -20.53 8.36
N MET A 263 -20.19 -19.23 8.48
CA MET A 263 -20.95 -18.22 7.76
C MET A 263 -20.19 -17.82 6.50
N ILE A 264 -20.84 -17.91 5.35
CA ILE A 264 -20.38 -17.33 4.10
C ILE A 264 -21.12 -16.02 3.87
N GLU A 265 -20.37 -14.96 3.60
CA GLU A 265 -20.87 -13.66 3.16
C GLU A 265 -20.29 -13.33 1.79
N LEU A 266 -21.09 -12.72 0.93
CA LEU A 266 -20.61 -12.12 -0.32
C LEU A 266 -20.93 -10.63 -0.27
N ILE A 267 -19.90 -9.79 -0.42
CA ILE A 267 -19.97 -8.35 -0.19
C ILE A 267 -19.50 -7.62 -1.45
N SER A 268 -20.25 -6.65 -1.96
CA SER A 268 -19.83 -5.84 -3.11
C SER A 268 -18.70 -4.88 -2.74
N LEU A 269 -18.05 -4.27 -3.74
CA LEU A 269 -17.05 -3.20 -3.53
C LEU A 269 -17.62 -1.96 -2.81
N THR A 270 -18.94 -1.76 -2.83
CA THR A 270 -19.60 -0.66 -2.10
C THR A 270 -19.92 -1.03 -0.64
N GLY A 271 -19.52 -2.21 -0.19
CA GLY A 271 -19.80 -2.72 1.16
C GLY A 271 -21.19 -3.34 1.32
N GLN A 272 -21.97 -3.47 0.23
CA GLN A 272 -23.29 -4.08 0.29
C GLN A 272 -23.17 -5.60 0.37
N GLN A 273 -23.68 -6.19 1.44
CA GLN A 273 -23.81 -7.65 1.56
C GLN A 273 -24.91 -8.16 0.62
N VAL A 274 -24.53 -8.98 -0.36
CA VAL A 274 -25.43 -9.57 -1.36
C VAL A 274 -25.77 -11.04 -1.07
N LEU A 275 -24.96 -11.72 -0.25
CA LEU A 275 -25.23 -13.07 0.26
C LEU A 275 -24.82 -13.14 1.73
N ASN A 276 -25.61 -13.86 2.52
CA ASN A 276 -25.22 -14.34 3.84
C ASN A 276 -25.89 -15.69 4.11
N ARG A 277 -25.09 -16.72 4.31
CA ARG A 277 -25.56 -18.11 4.43
C ARG A 277 -24.66 -18.92 5.34
N LYS A 278 -25.27 -19.70 6.24
CA LYS A 278 -24.56 -20.73 7.01
C LYS A 278 -24.31 -21.99 6.18
N VAL A 279 -23.13 -22.57 6.33
CA VAL A 279 -22.69 -23.79 5.65
C VAL A 279 -21.98 -24.73 6.60
N ASN A 280 -22.00 -26.01 6.27
CA ASN A 280 -21.20 -27.01 6.95
C ASN A 280 -20.01 -27.42 6.04
N PRO A 281 -18.76 -27.14 6.42
CA PRO A 281 -17.58 -27.52 5.64
C PRO A 281 -17.48 -29.03 5.37
N GLN A 282 -18.08 -29.86 6.24
CA GLN A 282 -18.11 -31.31 6.08
C GLN A 282 -18.98 -31.77 4.90
N ASP A 283 -19.80 -30.88 4.32
CA ASP A 283 -20.58 -31.17 3.11
C ASP A 283 -19.67 -31.21 1.84
N GLY A 284 -18.38 -30.83 1.98
CA GLY A 284 -17.34 -30.95 0.96
C GLY A 284 -17.36 -29.85 -0.11
N GLU A 285 -18.53 -29.56 -0.68
CA GLU A 285 -18.69 -28.49 -1.68
C GLU A 285 -19.95 -27.66 -1.41
N VAL A 286 -19.80 -26.33 -1.47
CA VAL A 286 -20.91 -25.38 -1.41
C VAL A 286 -20.99 -24.62 -2.72
N GLN A 287 -22.20 -24.53 -3.28
CA GLN A 287 -22.48 -23.76 -4.48
C GLN A 287 -23.22 -22.47 -4.15
N ILE A 288 -22.79 -21.38 -4.78
CA ILE A 288 -23.38 -20.04 -4.69
C ILE A 288 -23.78 -19.63 -6.10
N ALA A 289 -25.08 -19.41 -6.31
CA ALA A 289 -25.56 -18.89 -7.59
C ALA A 289 -25.14 -17.42 -7.76
N THR A 290 -24.47 -17.12 -8.87
CA THR A 290 -24.01 -15.76 -9.21
C THR A 290 -24.76 -15.15 -10.39
N GLY A 291 -25.56 -15.92 -11.15
CA GLY A 291 -26.23 -15.44 -12.36
C GLY A 291 -27.24 -14.29 -12.17
N SER A 292 -27.62 -13.97 -10.92
CA SER A 292 -28.48 -12.81 -10.60
C SER A 292 -27.70 -11.59 -10.07
N LEU A 293 -26.40 -11.74 -9.85
CA LEU A 293 -25.53 -10.67 -9.37
C LEU A 293 -25.09 -9.80 -10.54
N ALA A 294 -24.90 -8.50 -10.29
CA ALA A 294 -24.33 -7.62 -11.30
C ALA A 294 -22.87 -8.03 -11.59
N PRO A 295 -22.41 -7.97 -12.85
CA PRO A 295 -21.00 -8.20 -13.16
C PRO A 295 -20.10 -7.24 -12.37
N GLY A 296 -19.05 -7.76 -11.75
CA GLY A 296 -18.21 -6.97 -10.87
C GLY A 296 -17.37 -7.79 -9.90
N VAL A 297 -16.67 -7.09 -9.01
CA VAL A 297 -15.84 -7.70 -7.96
C VAL A 297 -16.63 -7.76 -6.66
N TYR A 298 -16.51 -8.89 -5.98
CA TYR A 298 -17.08 -9.13 -4.66
C TYR A 298 -16.02 -9.71 -3.72
N TRP A 299 -16.15 -9.43 -2.42
CA TRP A 299 -15.43 -10.12 -1.36
C TRP A 299 -16.26 -11.27 -0.82
N LEU A 300 -15.73 -12.48 -0.97
CA LEU A 300 -16.24 -13.67 -0.30
C LEU A 300 -15.58 -13.76 1.08
N ARG A 301 -16.36 -13.71 2.15
CA ARG A 301 -15.89 -13.84 3.53
C ARG A 301 -16.44 -15.12 4.13
N LEU A 302 -15.57 -15.93 4.73
CA LEU A 302 -15.93 -17.09 5.56
C LEU A 302 -15.62 -16.77 7.01
N SER A 303 -16.52 -17.09 7.94
CA SER A 303 -16.27 -16.91 9.37
C SER A 303 -16.90 -17.99 10.24
N ASP A 304 -16.31 -18.28 11.40
CA ASP A 304 -16.90 -19.13 12.44
C ASP A 304 -17.64 -18.31 13.53
N GLY A 305 -17.67 -16.98 13.37
CA GLY A 305 -18.23 -16.02 14.32
C GLY A 305 -17.18 -15.30 15.18
N VAL A 306 -15.95 -15.80 15.22
CA VAL A 306 -14.80 -15.19 15.91
C VAL A 306 -13.72 -14.83 14.88
N PHE A 307 -13.34 -15.79 14.06
CA PHE A 307 -12.30 -15.69 13.05
C PHE A 307 -12.91 -15.66 11.65
N PHE A 308 -12.19 -15.08 10.70
CA PHE A 308 -12.63 -15.04 9.32
C PHE A 308 -11.48 -15.18 8.32
N SER A 309 -11.82 -15.63 7.12
CA SER A 309 -10.98 -15.64 5.94
C SER A 309 -11.71 -14.92 4.80
N GLY A 310 -10.97 -14.25 3.92
CA GLY A 310 -11.52 -13.47 2.82
C GLY A 310 -10.84 -13.78 1.49
N GLN A 311 -11.61 -13.89 0.41
CA GLN A 311 -11.08 -14.09 -0.94
C GLN A 311 -11.88 -13.32 -2.01
N LYS A 312 -11.17 -12.81 -3.02
CA LYS A 312 -11.73 -11.98 -4.08
C LYS A 312 -12.44 -12.90 -5.03
N VAL A 313 -13.67 -12.57 -5.40
CA VAL A 313 -14.37 -13.25 -6.47
C VAL A 313 -14.85 -12.24 -7.50
N VAL A 314 -14.76 -12.62 -8.76
CA VAL A 314 -15.21 -11.83 -9.90
C VAL A 314 -16.44 -12.52 -10.47
N VAL A 315 -17.51 -11.76 -10.69
CA VAL A 315 -18.72 -12.20 -11.40
C VAL A 315 -18.74 -11.54 -12.78
N GLU A 316 -18.95 -12.33 -13.84
CA GLU A 316 -19.09 -11.93 -15.25
C GLU A 316 -20.54 -11.96 -15.72
#